data_AF-A0A974ATW2-F1
#
_entry.id   AF-A0A974ATW2-F1
#
_cell.length_a   1.000
_cell.length_b   1.000
_cell.length_c   1.000
_cell.angle_alpha   90.00
_cell.angle_beta   90.00
_cell.angle_gamma   90.00
#
_symmetry.space_group_name_H-M   'P 1'
#
loop_
_entity.id
_entity.type
_entity.pdbx_description
1 polymer ?
#
loop_
_entity_poly.entity_id
_entity_poly.type
_entity_poly.pdbx_seq_one_letter_code
_entity_poly.pdbx_strand_id
1 'polypeptide(L)'
;MTHNDGSKLPSADAFLRILEDYGAADCRYDFCADVKRLLFVPGAPNTHRSVLNLLPSRHDWQIEDLLCFDHHEFVELASFALRGRRPSPAEYRTFDTEDRVWRKLDFILALDAENRRERRGPKVKGIEWEARLWRLADRLRRPGLLLLRRLILKIFRERVRRLSVRLGAALSLRRLTFECLHRLNEVQSRSARRARKVVIANLYPVWPVTHGGQRRVFFLARELSKHFDVEIVVPHRLGSNSSLSFGPGFQEIRIATETGFNRLADAVDDTVKMASDAAYAMYWQECRAYQHVLAERLRDADIAISTHAYSIGALIDALGDRSIPIVYDAHNVEVRLKQPLLERHPALLEAVRTIERTAVERADLIVSCSEDDRDGLVAEYGVDRARIELVENGVDALGVPRLAPDQLDRVRADLGIGSRLVAIFGGSYHYPNFEAVARILRAAEHLPHIVFLLVGTVCWHDMTKAAKPDNVVCLGEIDESTKWAAYLIADVALNPIDSGSGSNIKLFEYAAAGLPVMTTRFGARGAGSPLREHLILVETGDIETSLRNLAAMEREELRRLGARARVAARATADWSSIGRRYADHVASLLRTETREEVRPPMVSSDA
;
A
#
# COMPACT_ATOMS: atom_id res chain seq x y z
N MET A 1 38.32 2.71 -9.18
CA MET A 1 38.85 1.66 -10.07
C MET A 1 37.77 0.59 -10.22
N THR A 2 37.06 0.55 -11.34
CA THR A 2 35.98 -0.41 -11.60
C THR A 2 36.58 -1.73 -12.09
N HIS A 3 36.62 -2.75 -11.23
CA HIS A 3 36.98 -4.10 -11.65
C HIS A 3 35.86 -4.68 -12.50
N ASN A 4 36.03 -4.66 -13.82
CA ASN A 4 35.27 -5.47 -14.75
C ASN A 4 35.81 -6.91 -14.58
N ASP A 5 35.09 -7.78 -13.87
CA ASP A 5 35.56 -9.15 -13.58
C ASP A 5 35.51 -10.08 -14.81
N GLY A 6 35.05 -9.59 -15.97
CA GLY A 6 35.03 -10.34 -17.22
C GLY A 6 34.06 -11.52 -17.23
N SER A 7 33.24 -11.69 -16.18
CA SER A 7 32.24 -12.76 -16.14
C SER A 7 31.07 -12.43 -17.08
N LYS A 8 30.88 -13.28 -18.08
CA LYS A 8 29.75 -13.20 -19.00
C LYS A 8 28.47 -13.44 -18.20
N LEU A 9 27.48 -12.56 -18.34
CA LEU A 9 26.17 -12.78 -17.74
C LEU A 9 25.57 -14.09 -18.28
N PRO A 10 24.82 -14.86 -17.46
CA PRO A 10 24.10 -16.03 -17.95
C PRO A 10 23.05 -15.62 -19.00
N SER A 11 22.55 -16.60 -19.76
CA SER A 11 21.39 -16.35 -20.62
C SER A 11 20.20 -15.86 -19.80
N ALA A 12 19.26 -15.13 -20.42
CA ALA A 12 18.07 -14.64 -19.74
C ALA A 12 17.31 -15.76 -19.01
N ASP A 13 17.15 -16.93 -19.63
CA ASP A 13 16.48 -18.09 -19.01
C ASP A 13 17.24 -18.63 -17.80
N ALA A 14 18.58 -18.66 -17.85
CA ALA A 14 19.38 -19.10 -16.71
C ALA A 14 19.38 -18.06 -15.59
N PHE A 15 19.42 -16.77 -15.94
CA PHE A 15 19.27 -15.66 -14.99
C PHE A 15 17.92 -15.75 -14.27
N LEU A 16 16.85 -15.98 -15.02
CA LEU A 16 15.50 -16.10 -14.50
C LEU A 16 15.37 -17.29 -13.55
N ARG A 17 15.83 -18.49 -13.93
CA ARG A 17 15.80 -19.66 -13.05
C ARG A 17 16.51 -19.44 -11.71
N ILE A 18 17.69 -18.80 -11.74
CA ILE A 18 18.41 -18.45 -10.50
C ILE A 18 17.55 -17.51 -9.65
N LEU A 19 16.96 -16.47 -10.25
CA LEU A 19 16.08 -15.56 -9.51
C LEU A 19 14.82 -16.26 -8.95
N GLU A 20 14.21 -17.16 -9.71
CA GLU A 20 13.06 -17.95 -9.29
C GLU A 20 13.40 -18.83 -8.08
N ASP A 21 14.57 -19.49 -8.09
CA ASP A 21 15.03 -20.30 -6.96
C ASP A 21 15.15 -19.44 -5.69
N TYR A 22 15.68 -18.21 -5.81
CA TYR A 22 15.78 -17.27 -4.68
C TYR A 22 14.43 -16.63 -4.30
N GLY A 23 13.53 -16.40 -5.26
CA GLY A 23 12.17 -15.92 -5.02
C GLY A 23 11.32 -16.95 -4.28
N ALA A 24 11.42 -18.21 -4.69
CA ALA A 24 10.71 -19.36 -4.13
C ALA A 24 11.25 -19.82 -2.77
N ALA A 25 12.56 -19.64 -2.50
CA ALA A 25 13.22 -20.02 -1.24
C ALA A 25 12.85 -19.13 -0.03
N ASP A 26 11.66 -18.52 -0.04
CA ASP A 26 11.23 -17.47 0.89
C ASP A 26 12.25 -16.31 0.91
N CYS A 27 12.04 -15.32 0.05
CA CYS A 27 12.51 -13.94 0.29
C CYS A 27 11.90 -13.32 1.58
N ARG A 28 11.61 -14.12 2.62
CA ARG A 28 11.42 -13.69 3.99
C ARG A 28 12.79 -13.60 4.64
N TYR A 29 13.52 -12.52 4.37
CA TYR A 29 14.52 -12.11 5.34
C TYR A 29 13.80 -11.62 6.59
N ASP A 30 13.77 -12.52 7.55
CA ASP A 30 13.52 -12.22 8.94
C ASP A 30 14.73 -11.44 9.48
N PHE A 31 14.58 -10.12 9.62
CA PHE A 31 15.55 -9.29 10.33
C PHE A 31 15.90 -9.88 11.71
N CYS A 32 14.97 -10.62 12.34
CA CYS A 32 15.20 -11.34 13.58
C CYS A 32 16.14 -12.54 13.41
N ALA A 33 16.13 -13.24 12.27
CA ALA A 33 17.01 -14.39 12.01
C ALA A 33 18.48 -13.97 11.88
N ASP A 34 18.72 -12.80 11.27
CA ASP A 34 20.08 -12.25 11.15
C ASP A 34 20.56 -11.55 12.42
N VAL A 35 19.66 -10.90 13.17
CA VAL A 35 19.94 -10.47 14.56
C VAL A 35 20.23 -11.69 15.45
N LYS A 36 19.54 -12.83 15.27
CA LYS A 36 19.82 -14.10 15.96
C LYS A 36 21.19 -14.67 15.56
N ARG A 37 21.56 -14.68 14.28
CA ARG A 37 22.89 -15.13 13.82
C ARG A 37 24.03 -14.25 14.34
N LEU A 38 23.85 -12.92 14.35
CA LEU A 38 24.87 -11.97 14.81
C LEU A 38 25.02 -11.91 16.34
N LEU A 39 23.96 -12.23 17.10
CA LEU A 39 23.99 -12.29 18.57
C LEU A 39 24.46 -13.64 19.13
N PHE A 40 24.42 -14.72 18.34
CA PHE A 40 24.70 -16.09 18.80
C PHE A 40 25.83 -16.78 18.01
N VAL A 41 26.88 -16.06 17.60
CA VAL A 41 28.15 -16.70 17.19
C VAL A 41 28.95 -17.07 18.45
N PRO A 42 29.20 -18.36 18.74
CA PRO A 42 30.06 -18.73 19.85
C PRO A 42 31.50 -18.25 19.55
N GLY A 43 32.00 -17.29 20.33
CA GLY A 43 33.41 -16.87 20.29
C GLY A 43 33.76 -15.63 19.45
N ALA A 44 32.79 -14.89 18.90
CA ALA A 44 33.10 -13.64 18.18
C ALA A 44 33.38 -12.47 19.17
N PRO A 45 34.57 -11.84 19.13
CA PRO A 45 34.84 -10.65 19.93
C PRO A 45 34.18 -9.43 19.29
N ASN A 46 33.24 -8.79 20.00
CA ASN A 46 32.72 -7.43 19.74
C ASN A 46 31.99 -7.16 18.39
N THR A 47 31.14 -8.07 17.91
CA THR A 47 30.21 -7.81 16.77
C THR A 47 29.05 -6.84 17.09
N HIS A 48 28.87 -6.46 18.36
CA HIS A 48 27.82 -5.52 18.78
C HIS A 48 27.91 -4.14 18.12
N ARG A 49 29.10 -3.69 17.69
CA ARG A 49 29.30 -2.32 17.18
C ARG A 49 28.77 -2.13 15.74
N SER A 50 28.71 -3.20 14.95
CA SER A 50 28.32 -3.15 13.53
C SER A 50 26.80 -3.09 13.35
N VAL A 51 26.03 -3.82 14.16
CA VAL A 51 24.55 -3.78 14.17
C VAL A 51 24.02 -2.42 14.67
N LEU A 52 24.73 -1.82 15.63
CA LEU A 52 24.37 -0.51 16.20
C LEU A 52 24.60 0.67 15.24
N ASN A 53 25.39 0.52 14.18
CA ASN A 53 25.63 1.57 13.18
C ASN A 53 24.54 1.63 12.10
N LEU A 54 23.68 0.60 11.99
CA LEU A 54 22.58 0.53 11.01
C LEU A 54 21.24 1.05 11.54
N LEU A 55 21.15 1.32 12.85
CA LEU A 55 19.96 1.90 13.47
C LEU A 55 20.13 3.43 13.55
N PRO A 56 19.09 4.23 13.20
CA PRO A 56 19.18 5.68 13.26
C PRO A 56 19.52 6.15 14.69
N SER A 57 20.63 6.89 14.77
CA SER A 57 21.11 7.73 15.89
C SER A 57 20.62 7.41 17.31
N ARG A 58 21.57 6.88 18.09
CA ARG A 58 21.67 6.76 19.55
C ARG A 58 20.76 7.63 20.45
N HIS A 59 20.10 6.91 21.36
CA HIS A 59 19.73 7.20 22.75
C HIS A 59 18.29 7.68 23.00
N ASP A 60 17.55 6.79 23.69
CA ASP A 60 16.18 6.90 24.21
C ASP A 60 15.05 6.59 23.22
N TRP A 61 14.47 5.40 23.34
CA TRP A 61 13.25 4.99 22.65
C TRP A 61 12.02 5.54 23.39
N GLN A 62 10.98 5.98 22.66
CA GLN A 62 9.70 6.31 23.26
C GLN A 62 8.83 5.05 23.39
N ILE A 63 7.87 5.04 24.32
CA ILE A 63 6.95 3.89 24.51
C ILE A 63 6.16 3.64 23.24
N GLU A 64 5.74 4.72 22.57
CA GLU A 64 4.95 4.71 21.35
C GLU A 64 5.67 3.97 20.21
N ASP A 65 6.98 4.17 20.08
CA ASP A 65 7.81 3.49 19.08
C ASP A 65 7.79 1.97 19.30
N LEU A 66 7.95 1.52 20.55
CA LEU A 66 7.97 0.10 20.89
C LEU A 66 6.60 -0.56 20.72
N LEU A 67 5.51 0.14 20.99
CA LEU A 67 4.16 -0.41 20.89
C LEU A 67 3.68 -0.61 19.44
N CYS A 68 4.32 0.02 18.46
CA CYS A 68 3.99 -0.11 17.04
C CYS A 68 4.44 -1.43 16.40
N PHE A 69 5.38 -2.13 17.03
CA PHE A 69 5.90 -3.40 16.54
C PHE A 69 4.93 -4.55 16.80
N ASP A 70 5.02 -5.62 16.01
CA ASP A 70 4.22 -6.81 16.23
C ASP A 70 4.61 -7.56 17.53
N HIS A 71 4.12 -8.77 17.79
CA HIS A 71 4.29 -9.45 19.09
C HIS A 71 5.72 -9.93 19.22
N HIS A 72 6.17 -10.59 18.16
CA HIS A 72 7.47 -11.22 18.07
C HIS A 72 8.54 -10.13 17.97
N GLU A 73 8.33 -9.13 17.12
CA GLU A 73 9.19 -7.96 16.98
C GLU A 73 9.27 -7.14 18.26
N PHE A 74 8.14 -6.89 18.95
CA PHE A 74 8.13 -6.16 20.21
C PHE A 74 8.96 -6.87 21.27
N VAL A 75 8.78 -8.17 21.43
CA VAL A 75 9.50 -8.93 22.45
C VAL A 75 11.00 -8.88 22.19
N GLU A 76 11.43 -9.03 20.95
CA GLU A 76 12.84 -9.02 20.58
C GLU A 76 13.46 -7.61 20.67
N LEU A 77 12.76 -6.58 20.17
CA LEU A 77 13.21 -5.19 20.22
C LEU A 77 13.14 -4.60 21.62
N ALA A 78 12.11 -4.88 22.41
CA ALA A 78 12.01 -4.43 23.81
C ALA A 78 13.07 -5.13 24.69
N SER A 79 13.32 -6.42 24.46
CA SER A 79 14.45 -7.11 25.10
C SER A 79 15.77 -6.42 24.73
N PHE A 80 15.97 -6.01 23.48
CA PHE A 80 17.21 -5.37 23.05
C PHE A 80 17.36 -3.91 23.53
N ALA A 81 16.30 -3.11 23.41
CA ALA A 81 16.25 -1.72 23.87
C ALA A 81 16.44 -1.62 25.39
N LEU A 82 16.09 -2.68 26.14
CA LEU A 82 16.12 -2.74 27.60
C LEU A 82 17.11 -3.78 28.16
N ARG A 83 18.05 -4.27 27.32
CA ARG A 83 19.21 -5.11 27.64
C ARG A 83 18.96 -6.54 28.18
N GLY A 84 18.24 -7.33 27.41
CA GLY A 84 18.59 -8.73 27.17
C GLY A 84 17.81 -9.78 27.95
N ARG A 85 16.82 -9.40 28.78
CA ARG A 85 15.89 -10.40 29.35
C ARG A 85 14.88 -10.82 28.30
N ARG A 86 15.15 -11.95 27.63
CA ARG A 86 14.12 -12.62 26.84
C ARG A 86 12.99 -13.07 27.78
N PRO A 87 11.73 -12.74 27.49
CA PRO A 87 10.62 -13.26 28.28
C PRO A 87 10.58 -14.79 28.21
N SER A 88 10.17 -15.40 29.32
CA SER A 88 9.98 -16.85 29.39
C SER A 88 8.89 -17.32 28.41
N PRO A 89 8.87 -18.60 28.01
CA PRO A 89 7.82 -19.14 27.16
C PRO A 89 6.39 -18.96 27.70
N ALA A 90 6.24 -18.85 29.03
CA ALA A 90 4.95 -18.54 29.66
C ALA A 90 4.57 -17.07 29.46
N GLU A 91 5.51 -16.13 29.69
CA GLU A 91 5.32 -14.71 29.42
C GLU A 91 5.05 -14.45 27.92
N TYR A 92 5.75 -15.17 27.05
CA TYR A 92 5.56 -15.13 25.60
C TYR A 92 4.13 -15.49 25.18
N ARG A 93 3.60 -16.60 25.71
CA ARG A 93 2.21 -17.04 25.48
C ARG A 93 1.18 -16.07 26.05
N THR A 94 1.50 -15.36 27.13
CA THR A 94 0.58 -14.35 27.70
C THR A 94 0.44 -13.09 26.84
N PHE A 95 1.37 -12.78 25.94
CA PHE A 95 1.22 -11.62 25.05
C PHE A 95 0.31 -11.90 23.83
N ASP A 96 -0.14 -13.15 23.64
CA ASP A 96 -1.00 -13.62 22.53
C ASP A 96 -2.52 -13.50 22.83
N THR A 97 -2.89 -12.72 23.85
CA THR A 97 -4.28 -12.49 24.26
C THR A 97 -4.78 -11.11 23.80
N GLU A 98 -6.09 -10.89 23.73
CA GLU A 98 -6.71 -9.61 23.30
C GLU A 98 -6.18 -8.35 24.06
N ASP A 99 -5.67 -8.50 25.28
CA ASP A 99 -5.06 -7.44 26.10
C ASP A 99 -3.59 -7.08 25.73
N ARG A 100 -3.14 -7.42 24.52
CA ARG A 100 -1.72 -7.36 24.10
C ARG A 100 -1.05 -6.01 24.35
N VAL A 101 -1.72 -4.88 24.08
CA VAL A 101 -1.13 -3.54 24.28
C VAL A 101 -0.83 -3.26 25.76
N TRP A 102 -1.74 -3.62 26.67
CA TRP A 102 -1.59 -3.38 28.10
C TRP A 102 -0.50 -4.26 28.72
N ARG A 103 -0.40 -5.51 28.28
CA ARG A 103 0.66 -6.43 28.74
C ARG A 103 2.04 -6.02 28.23
N LYS A 104 2.13 -5.53 26.99
CA LYS A 104 3.36 -4.94 26.45
C LYS A 104 3.81 -3.75 27.29
N LEU A 105 2.88 -2.87 27.67
CA LEU A 105 3.19 -1.73 28.52
C LEU A 105 3.69 -2.15 29.92
N ASP A 106 3.00 -3.09 30.58
CA ASP A 106 3.46 -3.64 31.88
C ASP A 106 4.89 -4.21 31.80
N PHE A 107 5.23 -4.88 30.71
CA PHE A 107 6.57 -5.41 30.47
C PHE A 107 7.64 -4.32 30.30
N ILE A 108 7.34 -3.27 29.52
CA ILE A 108 8.23 -2.09 29.35
C ILE A 108 8.46 -1.42 30.71
N LEU A 109 7.41 -1.26 31.51
CA LEU A 109 7.46 -0.62 32.83
C LEU A 109 8.33 -1.41 33.82
N ALA A 110 8.24 -2.74 33.80
CA ALA A 110 9.04 -3.60 34.67
C ALA A 110 10.55 -3.52 34.33
N LEU A 111 10.88 -3.59 33.05
CA LEU A 111 12.26 -3.51 32.56
C LEU A 111 12.89 -2.12 32.76
N ASP A 112 12.15 -1.03 32.50
CA ASP A 112 12.65 0.33 32.75
C ASP A 112 12.92 0.56 34.24
N ALA A 113 12.06 0.04 35.13
CA ALA A 113 12.26 0.13 36.57
C ALA A 113 13.52 -0.63 37.05
N GLU A 114 13.80 -1.80 36.47
CA GLU A 114 15.01 -2.58 36.72
C GLU A 114 16.27 -1.85 36.21
N ASN A 115 16.25 -1.34 34.98
CA ASN A 115 17.33 -0.56 34.39
C ASN A 115 17.68 0.69 35.21
N ARG A 116 16.66 1.40 35.72
CA ARG A 116 16.86 2.56 36.61
C ARG A 116 17.49 2.17 37.94
N ARG A 117 17.12 1.03 38.52
CA ARG A 117 17.69 0.52 39.78
C ARG A 117 19.16 0.14 39.62
N GLU A 118 19.52 -0.48 38.51
CA GLU A 118 20.90 -0.94 38.27
C GLU A 118 21.81 0.11 37.62
N ARG A 119 21.28 1.29 37.25
CA ARG A 119 22.00 2.35 36.50
C ARG A 119 22.68 1.82 35.22
N ARG A 120 22.06 0.87 34.53
CA ARG A 120 22.59 0.23 33.32
C ARG A 120 21.65 0.46 32.14
N GLY A 121 22.20 0.80 30.97
CA GLY A 121 21.50 0.72 29.67
C GLY A 121 20.66 1.92 29.21
N PRO A 122 20.01 1.79 28.03
CA PRO A 122 19.11 2.80 27.46
C PRO A 122 17.84 2.94 28.31
N LYS A 123 17.30 4.16 28.43
CA LYS A 123 16.07 4.44 29.20
C LYS A 123 14.87 4.61 28.26
N VAL A 124 13.68 4.27 28.75
CA VAL A 124 12.42 4.60 28.05
C VAL A 124 11.86 5.88 28.64
N LYS A 125 11.64 6.90 27.79
CA LYS A 125 11.08 8.19 28.22
C LYS A 125 9.55 8.10 28.36
N GLY A 126 8.99 8.82 29.35
CA GLY A 126 7.53 8.97 29.56
C GLY A 126 6.90 8.27 30.78
N ILE A 127 7.65 7.47 31.56
CA ILE A 127 7.08 6.46 32.49
C ILE A 127 6.67 6.98 33.91
N GLU A 128 7.15 8.14 34.37
CA GLU A 128 7.28 8.38 35.83
C GLU A 128 5.99 8.61 36.65
N TRP A 129 4.93 9.24 36.12
CA TRP A 129 3.73 9.55 36.93
C TRP A 129 2.64 8.47 36.86
N GLU A 130 2.59 7.73 35.77
CA GLU A 130 1.63 6.62 35.55
C GLU A 130 2.00 5.39 36.40
N ALA A 131 3.30 5.17 36.61
CA ALA A 131 3.84 4.13 37.50
C ALA A 131 3.44 4.30 38.99
N ARG A 132 3.06 5.50 39.44
CA ARG A 132 2.56 5.75 40.81
C ARG A 132 1.07 5.40 40.94
N LEU A 133 0.28 5.66 39.91
CA LEU A 133 -1.13 5.27 39.85
C LEU A 133 -1.28 3.74 39.72
N TRP A 134 -0.39 3.10 38.96
CA TRP A 134 -0.32 1.64 38.82
C TRP A 134 -0.07 0.95 40.17
N ARG A 135 0.90 1.40 40.98
CA ARG A 135 1.15 0.83 42.31
C ARG A 135 -0.01 0.99 43.29
N LEU A 136 -0.81 2.04 43.13
CA LEU A 136 -1.99 2.28 43.97
C LEU A 136 -3.17 1.40 43.54
N ALA A 137 -3.36 1.22 42.23
CA ALA A 137 -4.41 0.36 41.68
C ALA A 137 -4.12 -1.14 41.91
N ASP A 138 -2.86 -1.55 41.81
CA ASP A 138 -2.43 -2.93 41.99
C ASP A 138 -2.60 -3.42 43.45
N ARG A 139 -2.35 -2.55 44.44
CA ARG A 139 -2.64 -2.83 45.86
C ARG A 139 -4.13 -3.00 46.17
N LEU A 140 -5.03 -2.54 45.29
CA LEU A 140 -6.48 -2.59 45.49
C LEU A 140 -7.15 -3.78 44.78
N ARG A 141 -6.38 -4.76 44.29
CA ARG A 141 -6.87 -6.00 43.63
C ARG A 141 -7.66 -6.95 44.54
N ARG A 142 -7.89 -6.64 45.82
CA ARG A 142 -8.75 -7.47 46.68
C ARG A 142 -10.24 -7.25 46.34
N PRO A 143 -11.04 -8.31 46.16
CA PRO A 143 -12.40 -8.24 45.61
C PRO A 143 -13.42 -7.42 46.43
N GLY A 144 -13.10 -7.02 47.67
CA GLY A 144 -13.97 -6.21 48.53
C GLY A 144 -13.93 -4.68 48.29
N LEU A 145 -13.08 -4.15 47.40
CA LEU A 145 -12.84 -2.70 47.27
C LEU A 145 -13.28 -2.07 45.93
N LEU A 146 -14.24 -2.70 45.24
CA LEU A 146 -14.83 -2.21 43.98
C LEU A 146 -15.36 -0.77 44.06
N LEU A 147 -15.93 -0.38 45.21
CA LEU A 147 -16.40 0.98 45.47
C LEU A 147 -15.23 1.98 45.60
N LEU A 148 -14.11 1.60 46.21
CA LEU A 148 -12.93 2.44 46.35
C LEU A 148 -12.20 2.62 45.01
N ARG A 149 -12.17 1.57 44.17
CA ARG A 149 -11.69 1.63 42.78
C ARG A 149 -12.54 2.57 41.93
N ARG A 150 -13.88 2.48 42.04
CA ARG A 150 -14.80 3.42 41.40
C ARG A 150 -14.62 4.85 41.93
N LEU A 151 -14.36 5.02 43.22
CA LEU A 151 -14.12 6.32 43.86
C LEU A 151 -12.79 6.95 43.41
N ILE A 152 -11.70 6.18 43.27
CA ILE A 152 -10.40 6.64 42.77
C ILE A 152 -10.52 7.04 41.30
N LEU A 153 -11.21 6.25 40.47
CA LEU A 153 -11.48 6.60 39.08
C LEU A 153 -12.40 7.82 38.95
N LYS A 154 -13.33 8.01 39.90
CA LYS A 154 -14.20 9.19 39.99
C LYS A 154 -13.42 10.43 40.43
N ILE A 155 -12.55 10.33 41.44
CA ILE A 155 -11.63 11.40 41.89
C ILE A 155 -10.65 11.77 40.76
N PHE A 156 -10.15 10.79 40.01
CA PHE A 156 -9.32 10.99 38.82
C PHE A 156 -10.10 11.74 37.72
N ARG A 157 -11.33 11.32 37.39
CA ARG A 157 -12.26 12.05 36.49
C ARG A 157 -12.52 13.49 36.94
N GLU A 158 -12.73 13.71 38.24
CA GLU A 158 -13.09 15.03 38.78
C GLU A 158 -11.90 15.98 38.90
N ARG A 159 -10.68 15.47 39.12
CA ARG A 159 -9.46 16.29 39.16
C ARG A 159 -8.89 16.57 37.78
N VAL A 160 -8.97 15.64 36.83
CA VAL A 160 -8.67 15.91 35.41
C VAL A 160 -9.61 17.00 34.88
N ARG A 161 -10.88 16.98 35.28
CA ARG A 161 -11.87 18.03 34.99
C ARG A 161 -11.60 19.38 35.69
N ARG A 162 -10.85 19.41 36.80
CA ARG A 162 -10.43 20.67 37.48
C ARG A 162 -9.07 21.18 37.01
N LEU A 163 -8.14 20.30 36.61
CA LEU A 163 -6.84 20.68 36.00
C LEU A 163 -7.03 21.25 34.59
N SER A 164 -8.01 20.76 33.81
CA SER A 164 -8.36 21.32 32.50
C SER A 164 -8.84 22.78 32.56
N VAL A 165 -9.33 23.22 33.72
CA VAL A 165 -9.76 24.62 33.98
C VAL A 165 -8.58 25.50 34.41
N ARG A 166 -7.48 24.95 34.95
CA ARG A 166 -6.35 25.72 35.50
C ARG A 166 -5.11 25.83 34.60
N LEU A 167 -4.93 24.98 33.60
CA LEU A 167 -3.66 24.89 32.85
C LEU A 167 -3.72 25.31 31.37
N GLY A 168 -4.84 25.78 30.84
CA GLY A 168 -4.90 26.33 29.47
C GLY A 168 -4.50 25.38 28.33
N ALA A 169 -4.20 24.11 28.61
CA ALA A 169 -3.71 23.11 27.65
C ALA A 169 -4.84 22.29 27.02
N ALA A 170 -5.89 22.98 26.56
CA ALA A 170 -7.17 22.38 26.21
C ALA A 170 -7.19 21.55 24.90
N LEU A 171 -6.18 21.63 24.04
CA LEU A 171 -6.26 21.08 22.68
C LEU A 171 -5.75 19.63 22.53
N SER A 172 -4.67 19.25 23.21
CA SER A 172 -4.04 17.93 23.04
C SER A 172 -4.73 16.83 23.85
N LEU A 173 -5.09 17.12 25.10
CA LEU A 173 -5.72 16.14 26.00
C LEU A 173 -7.22 15.93 25.72
N ARG A 174 -7.92 16.93 25.14
CA ARG A 174 -9.30 16.73 24.66
C ARG A 174 -9.36 15.73 23.51
N ARG A 175 -8.36 15.70 22.60
CA ARG A 175 -8.29 14.72 21.51
C ARG A 175 -8.09 13.29 22.05
N LEU A 176 -7.13 13.10 22.96
CA LEU A 176 -6.85 11.78 23.52
C LEU A 176 -8.02 11.22 24.35
N THR A 177 -8.65 12.06 25.18
CA THR A 177 -9.84 11.62 25.95
C THR A 177 -11.07 11.43 25.08
N PHE A 178 -11.27 12.25 24.04
CA PHE A 178 -12.39 12.08 23.11
C PHE A 178 -12.24 10.83 22.25
N GLU A 179 -11.05 10.54 21.70
CA GLU A 179 -10.81 9.32 20.93
C GLU A 179 -10.90 8.05 21.78
N CYS A 180 -10.39 8.06 23.01
CA CYS A 180 -10.51 6.91 23.91
C CYS A 180 -11.95 6.71 24.40
N LEU A 181 -12.71 7.78 24.67
CA LEU A 181 -14.13 7.69 25.05
C LEU A 181 -15.01 7.26 23.86
N HIS A 182 -14.71 7.75 22.65
CA HIS A 182 -15.44 7.37 21.43
C HIS A 182 -15.21 5.89 21.09
N ARG A 183 -13.96 5.41 21.15
CA ARG A 183 -13.65 3.99 20.89
C ARG A 183 -14.22 3.05 21.95
N LEU A 184 -14.27 3.45 23.22
CA LEU A 184 -14.86 2.63 24.29
C LEU A 184 -16.40 2.56 24.20
N ASN A 185 -17.07 3.64 23.77
CA ASN A 185 -18.50 3.62 23.46
C ASN A 185 -18.79 2.87 22.15
N GLU A 186 -17.94 2.99 21.14
CA GLU A 186 -18.08 2.23 19.88
C GLU A 186 -17.97 0.73 20.12
N VAL A 187 -17.01 0.27 20.93
CA VAL A 187 -16.84 -1.16 21.24
C VAL A 187 -18.03 -1.73 22.02
N GLN A 188 -18.66 -0.94 22.92
CA GLN A 188 -19.89 -1.37 23.61
C GLN A 188 -21.15 -1.30 22.72
N SER A 189 -21.18 -0.41 21.71
CA SER A 189 -22.29 -0.33 20.74
C SER A 189 -22.20 -1.35 19.59
N ARG A 190 -20.98 -1.81 19.25
CA ARG A 190 -20.71 -2.72 18.13
C ARG A 190 -21.20 -4.14 18.36
N SER A 191 -21.34 -4.60 19.60
CA SER A 191 -21.89 -5.95 19.87
C SER A 191 -23.40 -6.06 19.60
N ALA A 192 -24.07 -4.97 19.21
CA ALA A 192 -25.51 -4.93 18.96
C ALA A 192 -25.91 -4.48 17.54
N ARG A 193 -24.96 -4.14 16.64
CA ARG A 193 -25.27 -3.57 15.30
C ARG A 193 -24.55 -4.36 14.20
N ARG A 194 -25.28 -4.76 13.15
CA ARG A 194 -24.73 -5.44 11.97
C ARG A 194 -23.59 -4.60 11.37
N ALA A 195 -22.50 -5.24 10.95
CA ALA A 195 -21.46 -4.55 10.19
C ALA A 195 -22.08 -3.91 8.93
N ARG A 196 -21.68 -2.68 8.62
CA ARG A 196 -22.11 -1.97 7.42
C ARG A 196 -21.48 -2.67 6.20
N LYS A 197 -22.27 -2.87 5.15
CA LYS A 197 -21.91 -3.63 3.97
C LYS A 197 -21.58 -2.72 2.79
N VAL A 198 -20.46 -2.99 2.12
CA VAL A 198 -20.04 -2.34 0.89
C VAL A 198 -19.99 -3.38 -0.22
N VAL A 199 -20.65 -3.08 -1.35
CA VAL A 199 -20.56 -3.92 -2.55
C VAL A 199 -19.82 -3.16 -3.64
N ILE A 200 -18.77 -3.78 -4.16
CA ILE A 200 -17.89 -3.23 -5.20
C ILE A 200 -18.18 -3.95 -6.52
N ALA A 201 -18.68 -3.21 -7.51
CA ALA A 201 -18.81 -3.65 -8.89
C ALA A 201 -17.48 -3.39 -9.61
N ASN A 202 -16.85 -4.46 -10.12
CA ASN A 202 -15.58 -4.40 -10.83
C ASN A 202 -15.60 -5.29 -12.08
N LEU A 203 -14.77 -5.01 -13.08
CA LEU A 203 -14.82 -5.63 -14.42
C LEU A 203 -14.03 -6.92 -14.57
N TYR A 204 -13.11 -7.18 -13.64
CA TYR A 204 -12.15 -8.28 -13.76
C TYR A 204 -11.80 -8.84 -12.38
N PRO A 205 -11.41 -10.12 -12.27
CA PRO A 205 -10.89 -10.66 -11.03
C PRO A 205 -9.72 -9.84 -10.47
N VAL A 206 -9.76 -9.54 -9.17
CA VAL A 206 -8.72 -8.80 -8.45
C VAL A 206 -7.61 -9.71 -7.94
N TRP A 207 -7.83 -11.04 -7.94
CA TRP A 207 -6.86 -12.03 -7.53
C TRP A 207 -6.60 -13.10 -8.62
N PRO A 208 -5.35 -13.57 -8.83
CA PRO A 208 -4.11 -13.06 -8.27
C PRO A 208 -3.80 -11.65 -8.76
N VAL A 209 -3.10 -10.87 -7.93
CA VAL A 209 -2.77 -9.47 -8.23
C VAL A 209 -1.56 -9.41 -9.15
N THR A 210 -1.76 -9.13 -10.44
CA THR A 210 -0.69 -9.10 -11.45
C THR A 210 -0.46 -7.72 -12.04
N HIS A 211 -1.46 -6.84 -12.09
CA HIS A 211 -1.33 -5.49 -12.64
C HIS A 211 -1.87 -4.38 -11.72
N GLY A 212 -1.62 -3.13 -12.11
CA GLY A 212 -1.92 -1.94 -11.29
C GLY A 212 -3.39 -1.78 -10.89
N GLY A 213 -4.31 -1.98 -11.83
CA GLY A 213 -5.75 -1.96 -11.57
C GLY A 213 -6.19 -2.96 -10.50
N GLN A 214 -5.74 -4.23 -10.60
CA GLN A 214 -6.01 -5.24 -9.57
C GLN A 214 -5.42 -4.87 -8.22
N ARG A 215 -4.18 -4.34 -8.18
CA ARG A 215 -3.53 -3.88 -6.94
C ARG A 215 -4.40 -2.87 -6.22
N ARG A 216 -4.82 -1.81 -6.93
CA ARG A 216 -5.64 -0.75 -6.34
C ARG A 216 -6.92 -1.32 -5.73
N VAL A 217 -7.71 -2.04 -6.52
CA VAL A 217 -9.00 -2.56 -6.05
C VAL A 217 -8.81 -3.51 -4.87
N PHE A 218 -7.88 -4.47 -4.98
CA PHE A 218 -7.63 -5.44 -3.93
C PHE A 218 -7.18 -4.79 -2.62
N PHE A 219 -6.18 -3.91 -2.67
CA PHE A 219 -5.61 -3.32 -1.46
C PHE A 219 -6.50 -2.26 -0.83
N LEU A 220 -7.23 -1.46 -1.61
CA LEU A 220 -8.23 -0.55 -1.06
C LEU A 220 -9.38 -1.32 -0.42
N ALA A 221 -9.88 -2.39 -1.05
CA ALA A 221 -10.92 -3.25 -0.47
C ALA A 221 -10.45 -3.95 0.81
N ARG A 222 -9.19 -4.41 0.86
CA ARG A 222 -8.57 -4.99 2.07
C ARG A 222 -8.53 -4.02 3.25
N GLU A 223 -8.28 -2.74 2.97
CA GLU A 223 -8.26 -1.73 4.03
C GLU A 223 -9.68 -1.30 4.42
N LEU A 224 -10.59 -1.26 3.46
CA LEU A 224 -12.01 -0.99 3.70
C LEU A 224 -12.66 -2.09 4.55
N SER A 225 -12.27 -3.36 4.37
CA SER A 225 -12.82 -4.49 5.14
C SER A 225 -12.48 -4.48 6.63
N LYS A 226 -11.54 -3.62 7.05
CA LYS A 226 -11.28 -3.37 8.49
C LYS A 226 -12.43 -2.60 9.16
N HIS A 227 -13.30 -1.98 8.37
CA HIS A 227 -14.40 -1.12 8.82
C HIS A 227 -15.78 -1.59 8.32
N PHE A 228 -15.81 -2.33 7.21
CA PHE A 228 -17.03 -2.76 6.52
C PHE A 228 -17.00 -4.26 6.22
N ASP A 229 -18.16 -4.86 5.97
CA ASP A 229 -18.27 -6.13 5.26
C ASP A 229 -18.20 -5.84 3.75
N VAL A 230 -17.15 -6.30 3.08
CA VAL A 230 -16.81 -5.93 1.70
C VAL A 230 -16.95 -7.12 0.77
N GLU A 231 -17.82 -6.98 -0.24
CA GLU A 231 -17.99 -7.94 -1.33
C GLU A 231 -17.60 -7.29 -2.66
N ILE A 232 -16.63 -7.86 -3.36
CA ILE A 232 -16.32 -7.50 -4.74
C ILE A 232 -17.06 -8.46 -5.66
N VAL A 233 -17.90 -7.97 -6.56
CA VAL A 233 -18.61 -8.78 -7.56
C VAL A 233 -17.99 -8.49 -8.92
N VAL A 234 -17.56 -9.54 -9.62
CA VAL A 234 -16.87 -9.42 -10.91
C VAL A 234 -17.48 -10.35 -11.97
N PRO A 235 -17.64 -9.88 -13.22
CA PRO A 235 -17.81 -10.78 -14.34
C PRO A 235 -16.46 -11.44 -14.65
N HIS A 236 -16.48 -12.76 -14.87
CA HIS A 236 -15.30 -13.60 -15.04
C HIS A 236 -15.31 -14.22 -16.44
N ARG A 237 -14.81 -13.44 -17.40
CA ARG A 237 -14.71 -13.84 -18.80
C ARG A 237 -13.87 -15.10 -18.95
N LEU A 238 -14.40 -16.11 -19.65
CA LEU A 238 -13.79 -17.43 -19.86
C LEU A 238 -13.51 -18.22 -18.56
N GLY A 239 -14.02 -17.76 -17.42
CA GLY A 239 -13.86 -18.41 -16.13
C GLY A 239 -15.08 -19.19 -15.69
N SER A 240 -15.02 -19.70 -14.46
CA SER A 240 -16.14 -20.33 -13.77
C SER A 240 -16.62 -19.48 -12.60
N ASN A 241 -17.86 -19.75 -12.20
CA ASN A 241 -18.42 -19.18 -10.97
C ASN A 241 -17.57 -19.62 -9.78
N SER A 242 -17.16 -18.67 -8.94
CA SER A 242 -16.36 -18.96 -7.76
C SER A 242 -16.48 -17.83 -6.73
N SER A 243 -16.13 -18.13 -5.49
CA SER A 243 -15.98 -17.12 -4.45
C SER A 243 -14.68 -17.35 -3.71
N LEU A 244 -13.97 -16.28 -3.43
CA LEU A 244 -12.72 -16.27 -2.69
C LEU A 244 -12.90 -15.40 -1.45
N SER A 245 -12.60 -15.96 -0.28
CA SER A 245 -12.53 -15.19 0.97
C SER A 245 -11.08 -14.84 1.27
N PHE A 246 -10.84 -13.58 1.63
CA PHE A 246 -9.52 -13.07 2.00
C PHE A 246 -9.43 -12.77 3.51
N GLY A 247 -10.47 -13.11 4.28
CA GLY A 247 -10.59 -12.87 5.70
C GLY A 247 -12.02 -12.56 6.12
N PRO A 248 -12.26 -12.30 7.42
CA PRO A 248 -13.57 -11.91 7.92
C PRO A 248 -14.06 -10.64 7.23
N GLY A 249 -15.25 -10.69 6.63
CA GLY A 249 -15.86 -9.54 5.97
C GLY A 249 -15.14 -9.05 4.71
N PHE A 250 -14.35 -9.90 4.04
CA PHE A 250 -13.75 -9.56 2.75
C PHE A 250 -13.79 -10.74 1.78
N GLN A 251 -14.55 -10.61 0.71
CA GLN A 251 -14.65 -11.62 -0.33
C GLN A 251 -14.77 -11.06 -1.75
N GLU A 252 -14.33 -11.86 -2.71
CA GLU A 252 -14.59 -11.69 -4.13
C GLU A 252 -15.56 -12.78 -4.61
N ILE A 253 -16.52 -12.39 -5.44
CA ILE A 253 -17.52 -13.25 -6.06
C ILE A 253 -17.38 -13.10 -7.56
N ARG A 254 -16.99 -14.20 -8.23
CA ARG A 254 -16.74 -14.25 -9.67
C ARG A 254 -17.89 -14.95 -10.36
N ILE A 255 -18.44 -14.30 -11.38
CA ILE A 255 -19.58 -14.81 -12.14
C ILE A 255 -19.17 -14.98 -13.60
N ALA A 256 -19.20 -16.20 -14.10
CA ALA A 256 -18.92 -16.51 -15.49
C ALA A 256 -19.89 -15.74 -16.41
N THR A 257 -19.33 -15.07 -17.41
CA THR A 257 -20.10 -14.32 -18.39
C THR A 257 -20.64 -15.22 -19.49
N GLU A 258 -21.80 -14.84 -20.01
CA GLU A 258 -22.50 -15.53 -21.07
C GLU A 258 -21.71 -15.54 -22.39
N THR A 259 -21.91 -16.59 -23.19
CA THR A 259 -21.28 -16.73 -24.52
C THR A 259 -21.66 -15.60 -25.48
N GLY A 260 -22.84 -14.97 -25.30
CA GLY A 260 -23.27 -13.78 -26.04
C GLY A 260 -22.35 -12.60 -25.78
N PHE A 261 -22.21 -12.21 -24.51
CA PHE A 261 -21.31 -11.13 -24.11
C PHE A 261 -19.86 -11.41 -24.50
N ASN A 262 -19.37 -12.65 -24.30
CA ASN A 262 -17.99 -13.01 -24.62
C ASN A 262 -17.66 -12.76 -26.10
N ARG A 263 -18.58 -13.09 -27.02
CA ARG A 263 -18.42 -12.83 -28.46
C ARG A 263 -18.43 -11.34 -28.80
N LEU A 264 -19.25 -10.53 -28.12
CA LEU A 264 -19.26 -9.07 -28.30
C LEU A 264 -17.92 -8.45 -27.85
N ALA A 265 -17.43 -8.88 -26.69
CA ALA A 265 -16.12 -8.45 -26.19
C ALA A 265 -14.96 -8.90 -27.10
N ASP A 266 -15.02 -10.11 -27.67
CA ASP A 266 -14.02 -10.61 -28.64
C ASP A 266 -14.04 -9.75 -29.91
N ALA A 267 -15.22 -9.43 -30.44
CA ALA A 267 -15.34 -8.59 -31.63
C ALA A 267 -14.75 -7.19 -31.44
N VAL A 268 -14.88 -6.61 -30.23
CA VAL A 268 -14.25 -5.34 -29.88
C VAL A 268 -12.73 -5.49 -29.78
N ASP A 269 -12.23 -6.51 -29.08
CA ASP A 269 -10.79 -6.77 -28.95
C ASP A 269 -10.10 -7.10 -30.29
N ASP A 270 -10.79 -7.82 -31.19
CA ASP A 270 -10.32 -8.14 -32.54
C ASP A 270 -10.19 -6.88 -33.41
N THR A 271 -11.05 -5.89 -33.17
CA THR A 271 -11.03 -4.60 -33.88
C THR A 271 -9.96 -3.68 -33.30
N VAL A 272 -9.91 -3.59 -31.96
CA VAL A 272 -8.96 -2.78 -31.21
C VAL A 272 -8.43 -3.61 -30.05
N LYS A 273 -7.17 -4.05 -30.14
CA LYS A 273 -6.54 -4.82 -29.08
C LYS A 273 -6.63 -4.09 -27.74
N MET A 274 -7.04 -4.83 -26.69
CA MET A 274 -7.14 -4.33 -25.31
C MET A 274 -8.22 -3.24 -25.13
N ALA A 275 -9.35 -3.39 -25.82
CA ALA A 275 -10.51 -2.49 -25.72
C ALA A 275 -11.80 -3.20 -25.26
N SER A 276 -11.72 -4.45 -24.79
CA SER A 276 -12.88 -5.18 -24.24
C SER A 276 -13.56 -4.49 -23.05
N ASP A 277 -12.89 -3.58 -22.36
CA ASP A 277 -13.53 -2.70 -21.37
C ASP A 277 -14.56 -1.76 -22.00
N ALA A 278 -14.30 -1.24 -23.20
CA ALA A 278 -15.29 -0.51 -23.99
C ALA A 278 -16.48 -1.38 -24.41
N ALA A 279 -16.31 -2.70 -24.53
CA ALA A 279 -17.44 -3.62 -24.77
C ALA A 279 -18.39 -3.65 -23.57
N TYR A 280 -17.86 -3.62 -22.34
CA TYR A 280 -18.70 -3.47 -21.14
C TYR A 280 -19.40 -2.12 -21.07
N ALA A 281 -18.76 -1.04 -21.53
CA ALA A 281 -19.40 0.28 -21.64
C ALA A 281 -20.66 0.27 -22.54
N MET A 282 -20.76 -0.69 -23.47
CA MET A 282 -21.86 -0.77 -24.44
C MET A 282 -22.87 -1.88 -24.12
N TYR A 283 -22.40 -3.00 -23.56
CA TYR A 283 -23.14 -4.26 -23.56
C TYR A 283 -23.23 -4.91 -22.17
N TRP A 284 -23.13 -4.14 -21.08
CA TRP A 284 -23.20 -4.67 -19.72
C TRP A 284 -24.52 -5.42 -19.46
N GLN A 285 -25.61 -5.08 -20.15
CA GLN A 285 -26.92 -5.75 -20.05
C GLN A 285 -26.91 -7.19 -20.58
N GLU A 286 -25.89 -7.55 -21.39
CA GLU A 286 -25.71 -8.93 -21.85
C GLU A 286 -25.03 -9.81 -20.80
N CYS A 287 -24.49 -9.22 -19.72
CA CYS A 287 -23.93 -9.92 -18.55
C CYS A 287 -25.01 -10.23 -17.50
N ARG A 288 -26.09 -10.91 -17.88
CA ARG A 288 -27.31 -11.07 -17.05
C ARG A 288 -27.05 -11.81 -15.74
N ALA A 289 -26.23 -12.85 -15.77
CA ALA A 289 -25.86 -13.60 -14.56
C ALA A 289 -25.11 -12.72 -13.56
N TYR A 290 -24.17 -11.90 -14.06
CA TYR A 290 -23.45 -10.92 -13.25
C TYR A 290 -24.40 -9.86 -12.70
N GLN A 291 -25.30 -9.30 -13.52
CA GLN A 291 -26.30 -8.33 -13.06
C GLN A 291 -27.22 -8.92 -11.98
N HIS A 292 -27.67 -10.16 -12.14
CA HIS A 292 -28.52 -10.83 -11.17
C HIS A 292 -27.82 -10.97 -9.81
N VAL A 293 -26.58 -11.45 -9.80
CA VAL A 293 -25.81 -11.59 -8.56
C VAL A 293 -25.47 -10.22 -7.97
N LEU A 294 -25.08 -9.24 -8.78
CA LEU A 294 -24.82 -7.89 -8.30
C LEU A 294 -26.06 -7.30 -7.61
N ALA A 295 -27.24 -7.43 -8.23
CA ALA A 295 -28.51 -7.00 -7.65
C ALA A 295 -28.86 -7.75 -6.35
N GLU A 296 -28.52 -9.04 -6.28
CA GLU A 296 -28.67 -9.87 -5.08
C GLU A 296 -27.84 -9.33 -3.92
N ARG A 297 -26.56 -9.05 -4.17
CA ARG A 297 -25.58 -8.58 -3.17
C ARG A 297 -25.87 -7.15 -2.72
N LEU A 298 -26.40 -6.32 -3.61
CA LEU A 298 -26.81 -4.95 -3.31
C LEU A 298 -28.10 -4.85 -2.48
N ARG A 299 -28.87 -5.95 -2.26
CA ARG A 299 -30.13 -5.91 -1.50
C ARG A 299 -29.99 -5.36 -0.10
N ASP A 300 -28.87 -5.62 0.53
CA ASP A 300 -28.57 -5.23 1.90
C ASP A 300 -27.26 -4.43 1.97
N ALA A 301 -26.81 -3.85 0.86
CA ALA A 301 -25.64 -2.98 0.85
C ALA A 301 -25.98 -1.61 1.47
N ASP A 302 -25.05 -1.07 2.24
CA ASP A 302 -25.13 0.30 2.75
C ASP A 302 -24.44 1.30 1.79
N ILE A 303 -23.50 0.84 0.96
CA ILE A 303 -22.77 1.64 -0.03
C ILE A 303 -22.48 0.76 -1.26
N ALA A 304 -22.62 1.33 -2.45
CA ALA A 304 -22.20 0.72 -3.71
C ALA A 304 -20.96 1.43 -4.27
N ILE A 305 -20.00 0.69 -4.82
CA ILE A 305 -18.79 1.26 -5.42
C ILE A 305 -18.64 0.74 -6.85
N SER A 306 -18.50 1.64 -7.83
CA SER A 306 -17.99 1.29 -9.15
C SER A 306 -16.49 1.60 -9.16
N THR A 307 -15.65 0.57 -9.16
CA THR A 307 -14.24 0.75 -9.54
C THR A 307 -14.21 0.94 -11.04
N HIS A 308 -13.48 1.93 -11.55
CA HIS A 308 -13.54 2.43 -12.94
C HIS A 308 -14.97 2.72 -13.44
N ALA A 309 -15.09 3.32 -14.64
CA ALA A 309 -16.37 3.78 -15.16
C ALA A 309 -17.24 2.64 -15.71
N TYR A 310 -16.62 1.55 -16.15
CA TYR A 310 -17.28 0.54 -16.99
C TYR A 310 -18.36 -0.27 -16.25
N SER A 311 -18.28 -0.36 -14.92
CA SER A 311 -19.24 -1.10 -14.10
C SER A 311 -20.45 -0.26 -13.65
N ILE A 312 -20.48 1.05 -13.90
CA ILE A 312 -21.53 1.93 -13.37
C ILE A 312 -22.91 1.60 -13.94
N GLY A 313 -23.01 1.26 -15.23
CA GLY A 313 -24.28 0.90 -15.86
C GLY A 313 -24.91 -0.33 -15.21
N ALA A 314 -24.12 -1.38 -15.01
CA ALA A 314 -24.56 -2.58 -14.31
C ALA A 314 -24.94 -2.32 -12.85
N LEU A 315 -24.19 -1.45 -12.16
CA LEU A 315 -24.46 -1.06 -10.78
C LEU A 315 -25.78 -0.30 -10.66
N ILE A 316 -26.07 0.66 -11.55
CA ILE A 316 -27.32 1.42 -11.56
C ILE A 316 -28.52 0.50 -11.86
N ASP A 317 -28.42 -0.32 -12.90
CA ASP A 317 -29.47 -1.28 -13.24
C ASP A 317 -29.75 -2.25 -12.08
N ALA A 318 -28.67 -2.73 -11.44
CA ALA A 318 -28.78 -3.62 -10.30
C ALA A 318 -29.39 -2.93 -9.07
N LEU A 319 -29.10 -1.64 -8.83
CA LEU A 319 -29.71 -0.88 -7.73
C LEU A 319 -31.21 -0.67 -7.93
N GLY A 320 -31.67 -0.44 -9.17
CA GLY A 320 -33.06 -0.09 -9.45
C GLY A 320 -33.46 1.19 -8.72
N ASP A 321 -34.59 1.17 -8.02
CA ASP A 321 -35.12 2.31 -7.26
C ASP A 321 -34.44 2.55 -5.90
N ARG A 322 -33.45 1.72 -5.53
CA ARG A 322 -32.77 1.84 -4.23
C ARG A 322 -31.85 3.06 -4.21
N SER A 323 -31.99 3.87 -3.18
CA SER A 323 -31.13 5.03 -2.92
C SER A 323 -30.13 4.67 -1.82
N ILE A 324 -28.96 4.16 -2.23
CA ILE A 324 -27.78 4.05 -1.35
C ILE A 324 -26.63 4.84 -1.98
N PRO A 325 -25.69 5.36 -1.18
CA PRO A 325 -24.57 6.12 -1.70
C PRO A 325 -23.75 5.34 -2.72
N ILE A 326 -23.42 6.00 -3.83
CA ILE A 326 -22.57 5.47 -4.90
C ILE A 326 -21.20 6.14 -4.85
N VAL A 327 -20.14 5.34 -4.78
CA VAL A 327 -18.76 5.79 -4.93
C VAL A 327 -18.27 5.45 -6.33
N TYR A 328 -17.70 6.42 -7.03
CA TYR A 328 -16.93 6.19 -8.25
C TYR A 328 -15.43 6.24 -7.93
N ASP A 329 -14.76 5.08 -7.97
CA ASP A 329 -13.30 4.99 -7.87
C ASP A 329 -12.67 5.09 -9.25
N ALA A 330 -12.33 6.32 -9.64
CA ALA A 330 -11.75 6.64 -10.94
C ALA A 330 -10.27 6.24 -10.99
N HIS A 331 -9.98 5.24 -11.81
CA HIS A 331 -8.61 4.76 -12.02
C HIS A 331 -7.81 5.69 -12.95
N ASN A 332 -8.49 6.32 -13.90
CA ASN A 332 -7.97 7.26 -14.89
C ASN A 332 -9.09 8.22 -15.29
N VAL A 333 -8.78 9.16 -16.18
CA VAL A 333 -9.77 9.74 -17.10
C VAL A 333 -9.87 8.84 -18.33
N GLU A 334 -10.87 7.96 -18.36
CA GLU A 334 -10.99 6.84 -19.32
C GLU A 334 -11.10 7.34 -20.77
N VAL A 335 -11.88 8.40 -21.03
CA VAL A 335 -11.99 8.97 -22.38
C VAL A 335 -10.64 9.49 -22.89
N ARG A 336 -9.83 10.12 -22.02
CA ARG A 336 -8.49 10.61 -22.39
C ARG A 336 -7.52 9.46 -22.60
N LEU A 337 -7.57 8.44 -21.76
CA LEU A 337 -6.76 7.24 -21.91
C LEU A 337 -7.08 6.51 -23.22
N LYS A 338 -8.36 6.42 -23.58
CA LYS A 338 -8.82 5.66 -24.74
C LYS A 338 -8.80 6.45 -26.05
N GLN A 339 -8.76 7.78 -26.01
CA GLN A 339 -8.78 8.61 -27.22
C GLN A 339 -7.68 8.26 -28.24
N PRO A 340 -6.39 8.08 -27.88
CA PRO A 340 -5.36 7.68 -28.84
C PRO A 340 -5.59 6.27 -29.40
N LEU A 341 -6.18 5.37 -28.59
CA LEU A 341 -6.43 3.98 -28.97
C LEU A 341 -7.67 3.83 -29.88
N LEU A 342 -8.69 4.67 -29.65
CA LEU A 342 -10.01 4.61 -30.30
C LEU A 342 -10.23 5.74 -31.31
N GLU A 343 -9.18 6.45 -31.74
CA GLU A 343 -9.27 7.58 -32.68
C GLU A 343 -10.02 7.19 -33.97
N ARG A 344 -9.82 5.95 -34.45
CA ARG A 344 -10.49 5.39 -35.65
C ARG A 344 -11.85 4.75 -35.36
N HIS A 345 -12.31 4.78 -34.11
CA HIS A 345 -13.52 4.11 -33.62
C HIS A 345 -14.38 5.06 -32.77
N PRO A 346 -14.91 6.15 -33.35
CA PRO A 346 -15.58 7.22 -32.61
C PRO A 346 -16.80 6.75 -31.82
N ALA A 347 -17.52 5.71 -32.29
CA ALA A 347 -18.65 5.14 -31.55
C ALA A 347 -18.22 4.46 -30.24
N LEU A 348 -17.08 3.77 -30.24
CA LEU A 348 -16.51 3.16 -29.03
C LEU A 348 -16.03 4.25 -28.06
N LEU A 349 -15.36 5.28 -28.58
CA LEU A 349 -14.90 6.41 -27.77
C LEU A 349 -16.09 7.15 -27.13
N GLU A 350 -17.18 7.33 -27.86
CA GLU A 350 -18.39 7.97 -27.34
C GLU A 350 -19.09 7.10 -26.29
N ALA A 351 -19.08 5.77 -26.43
CA ALA A 351 -19.57 4.86 -25.40
C ALA A 351 -18.74 5.00 -24.10
N VAL A 352 -17.40 5.06 -24.21
CA VAL A 352 -16.52 5.31 -23.06
C VAL A 352 -16.82 6.68 -22.43
N ARG A 353 -16.96 7.73 -23.24
CA ARG A 353 -17.30 9.08 -22.75
C ARG A 353 -18.64 9.11 -22.02
N THR A 354 -19.64 8.41 -22.56
CA THR A 354 -21.00 8.36 -22.01
C THR A 354 -21.04 7.61 -20.68
N ILE A 355 -20.37 6.45 -20.59
CA ILE A 355 -20.37 5.66 -19.36
C ILE A 355 -19.56 6.37 -18.26
N GLU A 356 -18.46 7.03 -18.59
CA GLU A 356 -17.67 7.83 -17.65
C GLU A 356 -18.43 9.08 -17.16
N ARG A 357 -19.13 9.78 -18.06
CA ARG A 357 -20.06 10.86 -17.68
C ARG A 357 -21.11 10.36 -16.67
N THR A 358 -21.69 9.19 -16.95
CA THR A 358 -22.69 8.57 -16.07
C THR A 358 -22.09 8.28 -14.69
N ALA A 359 -20.87 7.77 -14.61
CA ALA A 359 -20.17 7.54 -13.34
C ALA A 359 -19.97 8.84 -12.54
N VAL A 360 -19.54 9.92 -13.21
CA VAL A 360 -19.34 11.23 -12.58
C VAL A 360 -20.65 11.86 -12.10
N GLU A 361 -21.71 11.78 -12.91
CA GLU A 361 -23.01 12.38 -12.60
C GLU A 361 -23.74 11.64 -11.48
N ARG A 362 -23.60 10.31 -11.42
CA ARG A 362 -24.36 9.46 -10.50
C ARG A 362 -23.69 9.20 -9.16
N ALA A 363 -22.39 9.47 -9.02
CA ALA A 363 -21.66 9.23 -7.78
C ALA A 363 -21.89 10.32 -6.72
N ASP A 364 -22.11 9.91 -5.48
CA ASP A 364 -22.14 10.79 -4.30
C ASP A 364 -20.71 11.17 -3.85
N LEU A 365 -19.75 10.30 -4.13
CA LEU A 365 -18.32 10.52 -3.92
C LEU A 365 -17.53 10.05 -5.14
N ILE A 366 -16.66 10.90 -5.65
CA ILE A 366 -15.67 10.53 -6.66
C ILE A 366 -14.31 10.49 -5.97
N VAL A 367 -13.56 9.41 -6.15
CA VAL A 367 -12.15 9.36 -5.75
C VAL A 367 -11.27 9.25 -6.99
N SER A 368 -10.12 9.92 -6.97
CA SER A 368 -9.19 9.95 -8.08
C SER A 368 -7.77 9.60 -7.65
N CYS A 369 -7.01 8.98 -8.55
CA CYS A 369 -5.66 8.50 -8.30
C CYS A 369 -4.59 9.59 -8.24
N SER A 370 -4.86 10.76 -8.83
CA SER A 370 -3.89 11.85 -8.94
C SER A 370 -4.55 13.21 -9.11
N GLU A 371 -3.78 14.27 -8.88
CA GLU A 371 -4.19 15.65 -9.18
C GLU A 371 -4.55 15.83 -10.66
N ASP A 372 -3.74 15.26 -11.56
CA ASP A 372 -3.94 15.35 -13.00
C ASP A 372 -5.25 14.68 -13.45
N ASP A 373 -5.57 13.52 -12.86
CA ASP A 373 -6.82 12.81 -13.13
C ASP A 373 -8.03 13.59 -12.57
N ARG A 374 -7.91 14.16 -11.37
CA ARG A 374 -8.94 15.02 -10.77
C ARG A 374 -9.23 16.23 -11.65
N ASP A 375 -8.19 16.97 -12.02
CA ASP A 375 -8.34 18.15 -12.89
C ASP A 375 -8.83 17.75 -14.28
N GLY A 376 -8.47 16.56 -14.74
CA GLY A 376 -8.95 15.99 -15.99
C GLY A 376 -10.44 15.67 -15.98
N LEU A 377 -10.97 15.07 -14.91
CA LEU A 377 -12.40 14.84 -14.74
C LEU A 377 -13.19 16.15 -14.67
N VAL A 378 -12.66 17.17 -13.96
CA VAL A 378 -13.27 18.52 -13.93
C VAL A 378 -13.34 19.12 -15.33
N ALA A 379 -12.23 19.09 -16.06
CA ALA A 379 -12.17 19.67 -17.40
C ALA A 379 -13.06 18.94 -18.42
N GLU A 380 -13.19 17.61 -18.31
CA GLU A 380 -13.97 16.80 -19.25
C GLU A 380 -15.48 16.83 -18.97
N TYR A 381 -15.88 16.85 -17.69
CA TYR A 381 -17.27 16.67 -17.28
C TYR A 381 -17.88 17.87 -16.56
N GLY A 382 -17.11 18.90 -16.22
CA GLY A 382 -17.60 20.08 -15.51
C GLY A 382 -18.05 19.80 -14.07
N VAL A 383 -17.62 18.68 -13.48
CA VAL A 383 -17.93 18.33 -12.10
C VAL A 383 -17.19 19.26 -11.13
N ASP A 384 -17.85 19.62 -10.02
CA ASP A 384 -17.21 20.40 -8.97
C ASP A 384 -15.99 19.63 -8.43
N ARG A 385 -14.84 20.30 -8.45
CA ARG A 385 -13.57 19.78 -7.95
C ARG A 385 -13.65 19.32 -6.49
N ALA A 386 -14.50 19.95 -5.68
CA ALA A 386 -14.72 19.59 -4.28
C ALA A 386 -15.45 18.25 -4.10
N ARG A 387 -16.08 17.70 -5.14
CA ARG A 387 -16.68 16.35 -5.12
C ARG A 387 -15.66 15.23 -5.40
N ILE A 388 -14.42 15.59 -5.73
CA ILE A 388 -13.35 14.64 -6.07
C ILE A 388 -12.29 14.62 -4.97
N GLU A 389 -12.26 13.53 -4.22
CA GLU A 389 -11.25 13.26 -3.20
C GLU A 389 -10.03 12.55 -3.80
N LEU A 390 -8.85 12.84 -3.28
CA LEU A 390 -7.63 12.17 -3.74
C LEU A 390 -7.35 10.92 -2.92
N VAL A 391 -7.27 9.80 -3.61
CA VAL A 391 -6.89 8.50 -3.08
C VAL A 391 -5.86 7.92 -4.03
N GLU A 392 -4.59 8.17 -3.75
CA GLU A 392 -3.48 7.80 -4.62
C GLU A 392 -3.33 6.28 -4.75
N ASN A 393 -2.54 5.85 -5.74
CA ASN A 393 -2.05 4.47 -5.74
C ASN A 393 -0.88 4.31 -4.76
N GLY A 394 -0.67 3.07 -4.33
CA GLY A 394 0.35 2.74 -3.34
C GLY A 394 1.00 1.39 -3.55
N VAL A 395 1.67 0.94 -2.50
CA VAL A 395 2.39 -0.32 -2.41
C VAL A 395 2.17 -0.93 -1.03
N ASP A 396 2.27 -2.25 -0.92
CA ASP A 396 2.36 -2.91 0.40
C ASP A 396 3.81 -2.77 0.90
N ALA A 397 4.15 -1.61 1.46
CA ALA A 397 5.51 -1.24 1.82
C ALA A 397 6.04 -2.02 3.04
N LEU A 398 5.11 -2.59 3.83
CA LEU A 398 5.37 -3.46 4.96
C LEU A 398 5.60 -4.91 4.52
N GLY A 399 4.88 -5.38 3.49
CA GLY A 399 5.05 -6.71 2.90
C GLY A 399 6.28 -6.88 2.00
N VAL A 400 7.10 -5.83 1.82
CA VAL A 400 8.29 -5.90 0.97
C VAL A 400 9.33 -6.88 1.54
N PRO A 401 9.69 -7.93 0.78
CA PRO A 401 10.72 -8.87 1.18
C PRO A 401 12.08 -8.20 1.35
N ARG A 402 12.99 -8.89 2.01
CA ARG A 402 14.37 -8.44 2.21
C ARG A 402 15.31 -9.61 1.94
N LEU A 403 16.58 -9.33 1.71
CA LEU A 403 17.66 -10.32 1.67
C LEU A 403 18.73 -9.93 2.68
N ALA A 404 19.34 -10.91 3.32
CA ALA A 404 20.55 -10.72 4.11
C ALA A 404 21.69 -10.25 3.20
N PRO A 405 22.67 -9.47 3.70
CA PRO A 405 23.82 -9.06 2.89
C PRO A 405 24.55 -10.25 2.23
N ASP A 406 24.73 -11.36 2.96
CA ASP A 406 25.40 -12.54 2.41
C ASP A 406 24.55 -13.30 1.38
N GLN A 407 23.22 -13.29 1.53
CA GLN A 407 22.31 -13.82 0.51
C GLN A 407 22.35 -12.97 -0.76
N LEU A 408 22.32 -11.64 -0.61
CA LEU A 408 22.44 -10.71 -1.74
C LEU A 408 23.76 -10.91 -2.49
N ASP A 409 24.87 -11.03 -1.76
CA ASP A 409 26.19 -11.28 -2.35
C ASP A 409 26.25 -12.63 -3.09
N ARG A 410 25.65 -13.68 -2.52
CA ARG A 410 25.54 -15.01 -3.18
C ARG A 410 24.71 -14.94 -4.45
N VAL A 411 23.51 -14.36 -4.40
CA VAL A 411 22.63 -14.23 -5.58
C VAL A 411 23.37 -13.47 -6.69
N ARG A 412 24.05 -12.38 -6.35
CA ARG A 412 24.82 -11.58 -7.30
C ARG A 412 26.03 -12.33 -7.86
N ALA A 413 26.66 -13.20 -7.07
CA ALA A 413 27.73 -14.07 -7.55
C ALA A 413 27.21 -15.15 -8.49
N ASP A 414 26.11 -15.82 -8.15
CA ASP A 414 25.47 -16.87 -8.96
C ASP A 414 24.98 -16.33 -10.31
N LEU A 415 24.47 -15.10 -10.32
CA LEU A 415 24.06 -14.38 -11.54
C LEU A 415 25.24 -13.82 -12.34
N GLY A 416 26.47 -14.02 -11.86
CA GLY A 416 27.68 -13.45 -12.45
C GLY A 416 27.73 -11.92 -12.39
N ILE A 417 26.86 -11.23 -11.65
CA ILE A 417 26.82 -9.76 -11.62
C ILE A 417 28.11 -9.19 -11.01
N GLY A 418 28.62 -9.85 -9.98
CA GLY A 418 29.80 -9.40 -9.24
C GLY A 418 29.64 -7.98 -8.68
N SER A 419 30.65 -7.15 -8.89
CA SER A 419 30.68 -5.76 -8.41
C SER A 419 30.02 -4.74 -9.34
N ARG A 420 29.39 -5.19 -10.44
CA ARG A 420 28.71 -4.30 -11.41
C ARG A 420 27.48 -3.64 -10.82
N LEU A 421 27.21 -2.40 -11.20
CA LEU A 421 25.97 -1.73 -10.82
C LEU A 421 24.81 -2.36 -11.60
N VAL A 422 23.69 -2.61 -10.92
CA VAL A 422 22.47 -3.16 -11.55
C VAL A 422 21.39 -2.08 -11.63
N ALA A 423 21.00 -1.70 -12.85
CA ALA A 423 19.91 -0.77 -13.10
C ALA A 423 18.67 -1.51 -13.58
N ILE A 424 17.52 -1.32 -12.93
CA ILE A 424 16.29 -2.05 -13.23
C ILE A 424 15.18 -1.15 -13.78
N PHE A 425 14.48 -1.62 -14.81
CA PHE A 425 13.25 -1.02 -15.33
C PHE A 425 12.17 -2.09 -15.49
N GLY A 426 10.98 -1.79 -14.99
CA GLY A 426 9.79 -2.62 -15.14
C GLY A 426 8.78 -1.93 -16.03
N GLY A 427 8.18 -2.63 -16.99
CA GLY A 427 7.19 -2.05 -17.89
C GLY A 427 6.25 -3.09 -18.49
N SER A 428 4.98 -2.71 -18.63
CA SER A 428 4.02 -3.42 -19.46
C SER A 428 4.23 -3.11 -20.94
N TYR A 429 3.65 -3.92 -21.81
CA TYR A 429 3.60 -3.71 -23.26
C TYR A 429 2.71 -2.50 -23.61
N HIS A 430 3.27 -1.30 -23.44
CA HIS A 430 2.56 -0.03 -23.63
C HIS A 430 3.51 1.04 -24.15
N TYR A 431 3.02 1.94 -25.02
CA TYR A 431 3.84 2.86 -25.81
C TYR A 431 4.87 3.69 -24.99
N PRO A 432 4.51 4.36 -23.88
CA PRO A 432 5.49 5.08 -23.05
C PRO A 432 6.63 4.20 -22.50
N ASN A 433 6.38 2.91 -22.25
CA ASN A 433 7.43 2.00 -21.80
C ASN A 433 8.39 1.64 -22.95
N PHE A 434 7.95 1.67 -24.21
CA PHE A 434 8.83 1.46 -25.36
C PHE A 434 9.82 2.62 -25.53
N GLU A 435 9.35 3.86 -25.36
CA GLU A 435 10.21 5.05 -25.39
C GLU A 435 11.25 5.00 -24.26
N ALA A 436 10.83 4.64 -23.05
CA ALA A 436 11.74 4.43 -21.92
C ALA A 436 12.78 3.35 -22.19
N VAL A 437 12.37 2.19 -22.72
CA VAL A 437 13.31 1.10 -23.07
C VAL A 437 14.28 1.53 -24.17
N ALA A 438 13.83 2.25 -25.20
CA ALA A 438 14.72 2.76 -26.25
C ALA A 438 15.80 3.72 -25.71
N ARG A 439 15.51 4.48 -24.65
CA ARG A 439 16.50 5.32 -23.95
C ARG A 439 17.47 4.47 -23.11
N ILE A 440 16.94 3.45 -22.43
CA ILE A 440 17.75 2.54 -21.62
C ILE A 440 18.72 1.74 -22.49
N LEU A 441 18.28 1.21 -23.63
CA LEU A 441 19.14 0.47 -24.56
C LEU A 441 20.28 1.34 -25.10
N ARG A 442 19.99 2.60 -25.45
CA ARG A 442 21.01 3.58 -25.86
C ARG A 442 22.02 3.87 -24.75
N ALA A 443 21.56 4.02 -23.50
CA ALA A 443 22.46 4.20 -22.36
C ALA A 443 23.32 2.94 -22.11
N ALA A 444 22.75 1.74 -22.31
CA ALA A 444 23.44 0.48 -22.11
C ALA A 444 24.62 0.26 -23.07
N GLU A 445 24.50 0.72 -24.32
CA GLU A 445 25.59 0.71 -25.32
C GLU A 445 26.83 1.49 -24.83
N HIS A 446 26.62 2.59 -24.12
CA HIS A 446 27.69 3.48 -23.64
C HIS A 446 28.17 3.16 -22.22
N LEU A 447 27.45 2.28 -21.50
CA LEU A 447 27.71 1.92 -20.10
C LEU A 447 27.86 0.40 -19.92
N PRO A 448 28.84 -0.25 -20.59
CA PRO A 448 28.98 -1.73 -20.60
C PRO A 448 29.31 -2.35 -19.22
N HIS A 449 29.70 -1.52 -18.24
CA HIS A 449 30.00 -1.93 -16.87
C HIS A 449 28.77 -1.95 -15.95
N ILE A 450 27.61 -1.45 -16.43
CA ILE A 450 26.32 -1.50 -15.72
C ILE A 450 25.50 -2.63 -16.33
N VAL A 451 24.88 -3.45 -15.48
CA VAL A 451 23.90 -4.46 -15.89
C VAL A 451 22.52 -3.84 -15.89
N PHE A 452 21.78 -3.98 -16.99
CA PHE A 452 20.43 -3.47 -17.14
C PHE A 452 19.43 -4.62 -17.11
N LEU A 453 18.50 -4.59 -16.14
CA LEU A 453 17.42 -5.55 -16.03
C LEU A 453 16.12 -4.93 -16.55
N LEU A 454 15.52 -5.56 -17.56
CA LEU A 454 14.20 -5.21 -18.06
C LEU A 454 13.19 -6.27 -17.60
N VAL A 455 12.12 -5.83 -16.94
CA VAL A 455 11.08 -6.69 -16.35
C VAL A 455 9.71 -6.36 -16.95
N GLY A 456 8.91 -7.39 -17.20
CA GLY A 456 7.53 -7.28 -17.65
C GLY A 456 7.34 -7.49 -19.15
N THR A 457 6.09 -7.38 -19.58
CA THR A 457 5.67 -7.64 -20.96
C THR A 457 6.29 -6.68 -21.98
N VAL A 458 6.89 -5.56 -21.55
CA VAL A 458 7.70 -4.68 -22.43
C VAL A 458 8.82 -5.43 -23.14
N CYS A 459 9.34 -6.50 -22.54
CA CYS A 459 10.37 -7.37 -23.13
C CYS A 459 9.90 -8.15 -24.37
N TRP A 460 8.59 -8.18 -24.66
CA TRP A 460 8.05 -8.82 -25.85
C TRP A 460 8.11 -7.94 -27.10
N HIS A 461 8.47 -6.67 -26.94
CA HIS A 461 8.64 -5.73 -28.04
C HIS A 461 9.83 -6.12 -28.93
N ASP A 462 9.76 -5.79 -30.22
CA ASP A 462 10.79 -6.22 -31.18
C ASP A 462 12.17 -5.64 -30.85
N MET A 463 12.23 -4.41 -30.32
CA MET A 463 13.47 -3.78 -29.85
C MET A 463 14.22 -4.60 -28.78
N THR A 464 13.51 -5.33 -27.92
CA THR A 464 14.12 -6.16 -26.87
C THR A 464 14.44 -7.58 -27.34
N LYS A 465 13.86 -8.00 -28.48
CA LYS A 465 14.14 -9.25 -29.19
C LYS A 465 15.29 -9.11 -30.19
N ALA A 466 15.53 -7.91 -30.71
CA ALA A 466 16.65 -7.59 -31.57
C ALA A 466 18.01 -7.76 -30.86
N ALA A 467 19.11 -7.63 -31.61
CA ALA A 467 20.45 -7.60 -31.04
C ALA A 467 20.56 -6.41 -30.06
N LYS A 468 20.59 -6.74 -28.77
CA LYS A 468 20.73 -5.79 -27.65
C LYS A 468 22.14 -5.90 -27.06
N PRO A 469 22.63 -4.88 -26.35
CA PRO A 469 23.92 -4.95 -25.66
C PRO A 469 24.01 -6.14 -24.70
N ASP A 470 25.20 -6.74 -24.58
CA ASP A 470 25.46 -7.94 -23.75
C ASP A 470 25.20 -7.71 -22.24
N ASN A 471 25.18 -6.44 -21.82
CA ASN A 471 24.87 -6.03 -20.45
C ASN A 471 23.36 -5.80 -20.21
N VAL A 472 22.48 -6.15 -21.14
CA VAL A 472 21.02 -6.04 -21.00
C VAL A 472 20.37 -7.43 -20.87
N VAL A 473 19.71 -7.66 -19.75
CA VAL A 473 18.94 -8.90 -19.48
C VAL A 473 17.45 -8.59 -19.49
N CYS A 474 16.71 -9.22 -20.39
CA CYS A 474 15.25 -9.13 -20.47
C CYS A 474 14.64 -10.33 -19.75
N LEU A 475 14.02 -10.11 -18.58
CA LEU A 475 13.42 -11.17 -17.76
C LEU A 475 12.00 -11.56 -18.20
N GLY A 476 11.34 -10.72 -19.01
CA GLY A 476 9.97 -10.98 -19.42
C GLY A 476 8.97 -10.81 -18.28
N GLU A 477 7.78 -11.38 -18.46
CA GLU A 477 6.77 -11.44 -17.41
C GLU A 477 7.16 -12.50 -16.38
N ILE A 478 7.18 -12.10 -15.10
CA ILE A 478 7.64 -12.91 -13.97
C ILE A 478 6.64 -12.80 -12.83
N ASP A 479 6.59 -13.80 -11.96
CA ASP A 479 5.73 -13.79 -10.79
C ASP A 479 6.18 -12.75 -9.75
N GLU A 480 5.31 -12.49 -8.77
CA GLU A 480 5.52 -11.44 -7.77
C GLU A 480 6.78 -11.68 -6.92
N SER A 481 7.08 -12.94 -6.54
CA SER A 481 8.24 -13.26 -5.70
C SER A 481 9.55 -13.04 -6.46
N THR A 482 9.60 -13.47 -7.72
CA THR A 482 10.73 -13.27 -8.63
C THR A 482 10.94 -11.79 -8.95
N LYS A 483 9.84 -11.02 -9.12
CA LYS A 483 9.90 -9.56 -9.29
C LYS A 483 10.56 -8.87 -8.10
N TRP A 484 10.20 -9.26 -6.88
CA TRP A 484 10.82 -8.71 -5.69
C TRP A 484 12.29 -9.12 -5.57
N ALA A 485 12.66 -10.36 -5.89
CA ALA A 485 14.06 -10.78 -5.93
C ALA A 485 14.88 -9.92 -6.92
N ALA A 486 14.32 -9.63 -8.10
CA ALA A 486 14.92 -8.74 -9.08
C ALA A 486 15.12 -7.30 -8.55
N TYR A 487 14.17 -6.77 -7.78
CA TYR A 487 14.32 -5.46 -7.12
C TYR A 487 15.39 -5.48 -6.04
N LEU A 488 15.52 -6.55 -5.27
CA LEU A 488 16.48 -6.65 -4.17
C LEU A 488 17.93 -6.75 -4.65
N ILE A 489 18.18 -7.30 -5.84
CA ILE A 489 19.53 -7.34 -6.44
C ILE A 489 19.94 -6.04 -7.14
N ALA A 490 18.97 -5.16 -7.42
CA ALA A 490 19.20 -3.91 -8.12
C ALA A 490 19.87 -2.86 -7.21
N ASP A 491 20.59 -1.93 -7.85
CA ASP A 491 21.29 -0.83 -7.19
C ASP A 491 20.62 0.53 -7.47
N VAL A 492 19.92 0.64 -8.60
CA VAL A 492 19.13 1.82 -9.00
C VAL A 492 17.90 1.38 -9.78
N ALA A 493 16.77 2.03 -9.54
CA ALA A 493 15.57 1.85 -10.34
C ALA A 493 15.41 2.99 -11.36
N LEU A 494 15.02 2.63 -12.56
CA LEU A 494 14.82 3.54 -13.68
C LEU A 494 13.34 3.74 -13.96
N ASN A 495 12.93 4.99 -14.16
CA ASN A 495 11.61 5.35 -14.66
C ASN A 495 11.68 6.57 -15.61
N PRO A 496 12.35 6.45 -16.77
CA PRO A 496 12.53 7.53 -17.74
C PRO A 496 11.29 7.72 -18.64
N ILE A 497 10.12 7.80 -18.02
CA ILE A 497 8.81 7.96 -18.68
C ILE A 497 8.51 9.45 -18.82
N ASP A 498 8.17 9.92 -20.00
CA ASP A 498 7.84 11.32 -20.32
C ASP A 498 6.46 11.52 -20.96
N SER A 499 5.75 10.43 -21.23
CA SER A 499 4.41 10.42 -21.83
C SER A 499 3.49 9.38 -21.15
N GLY A 500 2.18 9.47 -21.39
CA GLY A 500 1.17 8.55 -20.89
C GLY A 500 0.13 9.18 -19.95
N SER A 501 -0.64 8.35 -19.25
CA SER A 501 -1.66 8.77 -18.28
C SER A 501 -1.53 7.99 -16.96
N GLY A 502 -2.37 8.30 -15.97
CA GLY A 502 -2.41 7.64 -14.65
C GLY A 502 -1.13 7.81 -13.82
N SER A 503 -1.09 7.21 -12.64
CA SER A 503 0.11 7.21 -11.77
C SER A 503 1.12 6.14 -12.16
N ASN A 504 2.41 6.40 -11.95
CA ASN A 504 3.47 5.44 -12.26
C ASN A 504 3.76 4.49 -11.09
N ILE A 505 2.92 3.45 -10.95
CA ILE A 505 2.87 2.57 -9.76
C ILE A 505 4.24 1.94 -9.41
N LYS A 506 5.07 1.63 -10.41
CA LYS A 506 6.40 1.04 -10.21
C LYS A 506 7.30 1.90 -9.32
N LEU A 507 7.10 3.23 -9.29
CA LEU A 507 7.85 4.13 -8.40
C LEU A 507 7.69 3.77 -6.92
N PHE A 508 6.46 3.40 -6.52
CA PHE A 508 6.17 3.04 -5.14
C PHE A 508 6.85 1.71 -4.78
N GLU A 509 6.82 0.73 -5.69
CA GLU A 509 7.50 -0.55 -5.50
C GLU A 509 9.02 -0.39 -5.42
N TYR A 510 9.62 0.43 -6.29
CA TYR A 510 11.05 0.75 -6.24
C TYR A 510 11.46 1.44 -4.95
N ALA A 511 10.70 2.46 -4.54
CA ALA A 511 10.96 3.16 -3.30
C ALA A 511 10.80 2.22 -2.10
N ALA A 512 9.78 1.37 -2.08
CA ALA A 512 9.54 0.42 -0.99
C ALA A 512 10.60 -0.70 -0.93
N ALA A 513 11.17 -1.11 -2.08
CA ALA A 513 12.36 -1.96 -2.17
C ALA A 513 13.61 -1.30 -1.57
N GLY A 514 13.61 0.04 -1.43
CA GLY A 514 14.75 0.80 -0.96
C GLY A 514 15.78 1.07 -2.05
N LEU A 515 15.33 1.20 -3.30
CA LEU A 515 16.17 1.61 -4.43
C LEU A 515 16.16 3.14 -4.57
N PRO A 516 17.30 3.76 -4.88
CA PRO A 516 17.32 5.09 -5.50
C PRO A 516 16.49 5.04 -6.78
N VAL A 517 15.56 5.98 -6.94
CA VAL A 517 14.64 5.98 -8.08
C VAL A 517 14.95 7.17 -8.99
N MET A 518 15.50 6.87 -10.16
CA MET A 518 15.80 7.84 -11.20
C MET A 518 14.62 7.97 -12.15
N THR A 519 13.99 9.14 -12.21
CA THR A 519 12.76 9.34 -12.98
C THR A 519 12.68 10.73 -13.59
N THR A 520 11.90 10.90 -14.66
CA THR A 520 11.65 12.25 -15.18
C THR A 520 10.65 13.00 -14.31
N ARG A 521 10.55 14.32 -14.52
CA ARG A 521 9.49 15.12 -13.89
C ARG A 521 8.09 14.57 -14.16
N PHE A 522 7.84 14.13 -15.39
CA PHE A 522 6.57 13.53 -15.80
C PHE A 522 6.42 12.10 -15.24
N GLY A 523 7.51 11.35 -15.18
CA GLY A 523 7.56 10.00 -14.62
C GLY A 523 7.20 9.98 -13.14
N ALA A 524 7.59 11.02 -12.38
CA ALA A 524 7.33 11.23 -10.96
C ALA A 524 5.86 11.57 -10.61
N ARG A 525 4.97 11.71 -11.60
CA ARG A 525 3.55 11.99 -11.36
C ARG A 525 2.90 10.92 -10.46
N GLY A 526 1.95 11.34 -9.65
CA GLY A 526 1.32 10.50 -8.63
C GLY A 526 2.15 10.28 -7.36
N ALA A 527 3.44 10.62 -7.33
CA ALA A 527 4.23 10.62 -6.10
C ALA A 527 4.06 11.95 -5.35
N GLY A 528 3.41 11.91 -4.19
CA GLY A 528 3.26 13.06 -3.27
C GLY A 528 4.48 13.30 -2.36
N SER A 529 4.45 14.37 -1.57
CA SER A 529 5.44 14.63 -0.51
C SER A 529 5.25 13.63 0.66
N PRO A 530 6.33 13.16 1.33
CA PRO A 530 7.73 13.48 1.08
C PRO A 530 8.40 12.57 0.04
N LEU A 531 7.69 11.57 -0.51
CA LEU A 531 8.31 10.61 -1.45
C LEU A 531 8.93 11.30 -2.66
N ARG A 532 8.22 12.28 -3.24
CA ARG A 532 8.71 13.06 -4.40
C ARG A 532 10.05 13.74 -4.15
N GLU A 533 10.33 14.15 -2.92
CA GLU A 533 11.58 14.84 -2.52
C GLU A 533 12.78 13.89 -2.45
N HIS A 534 12.54 12.58 -2.45
CA HIS A 534 13.57 11.54 -2.44
C HIS A 534 13.75 10.84 -3.79
N LEU A 535 13.06 11.30 -4.84
CA LEU A 535 13.26 10.85 -6.22
C LEU A 535 14.40 11.63 -6.87
N ILE A 536 15.18 10.96 -7.71
CA ILE A 536 16.25 11.58 -8.50
C ILE A 536 15.66 12.00 -9.84
N LEU A 537 15.38 13.30 -9.97
CA LEU A 537 14.82 13.86 -11.20
C LEU A 537 15.89 13.94 -12.30
N VAL A 538 15.56 13.41 -13.48
CA VAL A 538 16.41 13.45 -14.67
C VAL A 538 15.64 13.88 -15.90
N GLU A 539 16.27 14.65 -16.78
CA GLU A 539 15.71 14.89 -18.11
C GLU A 539 16.01 13.68 -19.02
N THR A 540 15.13 13.40 -19.99
CA THR A 540 15.24 12.18 -20.82
C THR A 540 16.51 12.14 -21.67
N GLY A 541 17.05 13.29 -22.04
CA GLY A 541 18.33 13.40 -22.75
C GLY A 541 19.56 13.07 -21.88
N ASP A 542 19.43 13.12 -20.55
CA ASP A 542 20.56 13.07 -19.61
C ASP A 542 20.66 11.74 -18.86
N ILE A 543 19.89 10.72 -19.27
CA ILE A 543 19.83 9.41 -18.60
C ILE A 543 21.22 8.77 -18.51
N GLU A 544 22.00 8.79 -19.59
CA GLU A 544 23.34 8.19 -19.61
C GLU A 544 24.28 8.91 -18.63
N THR A 545 24.35 10.23 -18.69
CA THR A 545 25.18 11.05 -17.80
C THR A 545 24.77 10.86 -16.33
N SER A 546 23.47 10.84 -16.05
CA SER A 546 22.93 10.64 -14.71
C SER A 546 23.27 9.25 -14.17
N LEU A 547 23.12 8.20 -14.98
CA LEU A 547 23.52 6.84 -14.62
C LEU A 547 25.02 6.72 -14.38
N ARG A 548 25.85 7.37 -15.21
CA ARG A 548 27.29 7.42 -15.04
C ARG A 548 27.67 8.06 -13.71
N ASN A 549 27.00 9.14 -13.33
CA ASN A 549 27.20 9.80 -12.04
C ASN A 549 26.79 8.90 -10.87
N LEU A 550 25.66 8.20 -10.97
CA LEU A 550 25.24 7.23 -9.95
C LEU A 550 26.19 6.04 -9.85
N ALA A 551 26.72 5.55 -10.97
CA ALA A 551 27.73 4.48 -11.00
C ALA A 551 29.08 4.90 -10.42
N ALA A 552 29.38 6.19 -10.37
CA ALA A 552 30.56 6.74 -9.73
C ALA A 552 30.39 6.97 -8.21
N MET A 553 29.16 6.88 -7.68
CA MET A 553 28.92 7.01 -6.24
C MET A 553 29.35 5.76 -5.47
N GLU A 554 29.72 5.96 -4.21
CA GLU A 554 29.92 4.84 -3.29
C GLU A 554 28.60 4.08 -3.08
N ARG A 555 28.65 2.74 -3.05
CA ARG A 555 27.46 1.90 -2.88
C ARG A 555 26.67 2.23 -1.61
N GLU A 556 27.38 2.66 -0.56
CA GLU A 556 26.77 3.09 0.70
C GLU A 556 25.94 4.37 0.53
N GLU A 557 26.33 5.28 -0.36
CA GLU A 557 25.57 6.49 -0.65
C GLU A 557 24.29 6.18 -1.45
N LEU A 558 24.38 5.29 -2.44
CA LEU A 558 23.21 4.77 -3.15
C LEU A 558 22.22 4.10 -2.18
N ARG A 559 22.73 3.24 -1.27
CA ARG A 559 21.88 2.62 -0.24
C ARG A 559 21.19 3.65 0.66
N ARG A 560 21.86 4.74 1.01
CA ARG A 560 21.25 5.84 1.80
C ARG A 560 20.17 6.58 1.04
N LEU A 561 20.35 6.83 -0.27
CA LEU A 561 19.33 7.44 -1.13
C LEU A 561 18.07 6.58 -1.17
N GLY A 562 18.23 5.29 -1.44
CA GLY A 562 17.14 4.33 -1.47
C GLY A 562 16.45 4.13 -0.12
N ALA A 563 17.21 4.12 0.98
CA ALA A 563 16.65 4.05 2.34
C ALA A 563 15.73 5.23 2.66
N ARG A 564 16.07 6.46 2.23
CA ARG A 564 15.20 7.63 2.40
C ARG A 564 13.92 7.52 1.59
N ALA A 565 14.01 7.09 0.33
CA ALA A 565 12.84 6.82 -0.51
C ALA A 565 11.91 5.78 0.13
N ARG A 566 12.48 4.73 0.73
CA ARG A 566 11.71 3.69 1.46
C ARG A 566 10.97 4.23 2.67
N VAL A 567 11.62 5.04 3.50
CA VAL A 567 10.99 5.66 4.67
C VAL A 567 9.81 6.52 4.23
N ALA A 568 9.97 7.32 3.18
CA ALA A 568 8.90 8.15 2.65
C ALA A 568 7.76 7.32 2.04
N ALA A 569 8.07 6.29 1.24
CA ALA A 569 7.06 5.39 0.67
C ALA A 569 6.24 4.69 1.77
N ARG A 570 6.88 4.25 2.86
CA ARG A 570 6.17 3.67 4.02
C ARG A 570 5.25 4.66 4.73
N ALA A 571 5.64 5.93 4.80
CA ALA A 571 4.86 6.95 5.48
C ALA A 571 3.62 7.36 4.68
N THR A 572 3.73 7.47 3.35
CA THR A 572 2.67 8.10 2.53
C THR A 572 2.10 7.24 1.41
N ALA A 573 2.86 6.27 0.89
CA ALA A 573 2.46 5.42 -0.22
C ALA A 573 2.08 3.98 0.20
N ASP A 574 2.11 3.68 1.50
CA ASP A 574 1.67 2.37 2.00
C ASP A 574 0.14 2.24 1.92
N TRP A 575 -0.33 1.09 1.43
CA TRP A 575 -1.76 0.83 1.32
C TRP A 575 -2.51 1.01 2.63
N SER A 576 -1.91 0.73 3.80
CA SER A 576 -2.59 0.97 5.08
C SER A 576 -2.86 2.45 5.35
N SER A 577 -2.01 3.35 4.86
CA SER A 577 -2.19 4.80 5.00
C SER A 577 -3.25 5.31 4.03
N ILE A 578 -3.11 4.94 2.75
CA ILE A 578 -4.05 5.33 1.69
C ILE A 578 -5.44 4.77 1.97
N GLY A 579 -5.52 3.49 2.31
CA GLY A 579 -6.77 2.79 2.57
C GLY A 579 -7.52 3.30 3.80
N ARG A 580 -6.83 3.80 4.83
CA ARG A 580 -7.48 4.52 5.95
C ARG A 580 -8.18 5.79 5.46
N ARG A 581 -7.51 6.63 4.65
CA ARG A 581 -8.13 7.82 4.07
C ARG A 581 -9.33 7.45 3.22
N TYR A 582 -9.18 6.45 2.36
CA TYR A 582 -10.28 5.94 1.52
C TYR A 582 -11.48 5.48 2.36
N ALA A 583 -11.25 4.66 3.38
CA ALA A 583 -12.29 4.20 4.29
C ALA A 583 -12.97 5.36 5.04
N ASP A 584 -12.23 6.40 5.43
CA ASP A 584 -12.79 7.60 6.07
C ASP A 584 -13.72 8.39 5.13
N HIS A 585 -13.32 8.57 3.87
CA HIS A 585 -14.17 9.19 2.84
C HIS A 585 -15.42 8.36 2.58
N VAL A 586 -15.29 7.04 2.39
CA VAL A 586 -16.43 6.13 2.20
C VAL A 586 -17.36 6.16 3.41
N ALA A 587 -16.83 6.10 4.63
CA ALA A 587 -17.63 6.16 5.86
C ALA A 587 -18.30 7.51 6.10
N SER A 588 -17.82 8.59 5.47
CA SER A 588 -18.44 9.91 5.57
C SER A 588 -19.84 9.95 4.94
N LEU A 589 -20.09 9.13 3.92
CA LEU A 589 -21.38 9.05 3.23
C LEU A 589 -22.52 8.58 4.15
N LEU A 590 -22.22 7.72 5.12
CA LEU A 590 -23.19 7.22 6.10
C LEU A 590 -23.46 8.19 7.25
N ARG A 591 -22.66 9.26 7.38
CA ARG A 591 -22.79 10.25 8.46
C ARG A 591 -23.73 11.40 8.09
N THR A 592 -24.06 11.56 6.80
CA THR A 592 -24.88 12.67 6.29
C THR A 592 -26.36 12.54 6.66
N GLU A 593 -26.85 11.34 6.96
CA GLU A 593 -28.26 11.08 7.33
C GLU A 593 -28.68 11.68 8.69
N THR A 594 -27.75 12.06 9.57
CA THR A 594 -28.08 12.49 10.95
C THR A 594 -28.22 14.00 11.15
N ARG A 595 -28.12 14.82 10.09
CA ARG A 595 -28.18 16.30 10.23
C ARG A 595 -29.55 16.94 9.98
N GLU A 596 -30.56 16.21 9.52
CA GLU A 596 -31.91 16.77 9.29
C GLU A 596 -32.89 16.59 10.46
N GLU A 597 -32.61 15.71 11.42
CA GLU A 597 -33.43 15.60 12.63
C GLU A 597 -32.81 16.40 13.78
N VAL A 598 -33.53 17.45 14.19
CA VAL A 598 -33.38 18.33 15.38
C VAL A 598 -33.13 19.79 14.97
N ARG A 599 -34.17 20.41 14.40
CA ARG A 599 -34.54 21.78 14.79
C ARG A 599 -35.74 21.68 15.73
N PRO A 600 -35.59 21.97 17.04
CA PRO A 600 -36.76 22.16 17.88
C PRO A 600 -37.57 23.35 17.33
N PRO A 601 -38.92 23.33 17.43
CA PRO A 601 -39.73 24.46 17.02
C PRO A 601 -39.30 25.70 17.82
N MET A 602 -39.05 26.81 17.13
CA MET A 602 -38.89 28.10 17.77
C MET A 602 -40.18 28.42 18.50
N VAL A 603 -40.14 28.36 19.83
CA VAL A 603 -41.16 28.98 20.68
C VAL A 603 -41.01 30.48 20.50
N SER A 604 -42.04 31.13 19.96
CA SER A 604 -42.13 32.59 19.90
C SER A 604 -42.22 33.14 21.32
N SER A 605 -41.20 33.85 21.75
CA SER A 605 -41.30 34.82 22.84
C SER A 605 -41.29 36.22 22.21
N ASP A 606 -42.49 36.80 22.06
CA ASP A 606 -42.85 38.08 22.68
C ASP A 606 -43.90 38.87 21.87
N ALA A 607 -44.86 39.38 22.65
CA ALA A 607 -45.73 40.54 22.47
C ALA A 607 -46.84 40.50 21.41
#